data_AF-A0A958FZN6-F1
#
_entry.id   AF-A0A958FZN6-F1
#
_cell.length_a   1.000
_cell.length_b   1.000
_cell.length_c   1.000
_cell.angle_alpha   90.00
_cell.angle_beta   90.00
_cell.angle_gamma   90.00
#
_symmetry.space_group_name_H-M   'P 1'
#
loop_
_entity.id
_entity.type
_entity.pdbx_description
1 polymer ?
#
loop_
_entity_poly.entity_id
_entity_poly.type
_entity_poly.pdbx_seq_one_letter_code
_entity_poly.pdbx_strand_id
1 'polypeptide(L)'
;ICLFALDPDKFIFNNLGYHLNRSGLSLDDSLRNKLQVLGVIVGALPTKKFVGWQNPILLFLTSLYLTLSYRRKSRIDSSIWFILTLVVLNLVPRPTYVQYFVTLAPFLSVASALGFLEFRNWLGKTKPRNHLFIAAVLTTFWLYLWHLPQNIYNYTVSGFGVPGTGKHSTVHNWHLSTLERVGREIDRVNTRKGKVIAMWPGYLLASSSQPLPGTENQFGRRLALRGFSDSALLKYKILSKQLIQSALKHQQAEIFVINEVKLSSSMQNLLRRSGYRVSIRIGTIRIYKLGRITREAPT
;
A
#
# COMPACT_ATOMS: atom_id res chain seq x y z
N ILE A 1 -18.41 -9.80 -12.50
CA ILE A 1 -19.73 -10.47 -12.60
C ILE A 1 -19.58 -11.98 -12.34
N CYS A 2 -18.73 -12.71 -13.05
CA CYS A 2 -18.57 -14.17 -12.85
C CYS A 2 -18.15 -14.57 -11.42
N LEU A 3 -17.19 -13.86 -10.81
CA LEU A 3 -16.78 -14.13 -9.41
C LEU A 3 -17.87 -13.81 -8.38
N PHE A 4 -18.73 -12.82 -8.67
CA PHE A 4 -19.88 -12.50 -7.82
C PHE A 4 -20.95 -13.59 -7.92
N ALA A 5 -21.20 -14.12 -9.12
CA ALA A 5 -22.16 -15.19 -9.33
C ALA A 5 -21.76 -16.51 -8.66
N LEU A 6 -20.45 -16.82 -8.57
CA LEU A 6 -19.95 -18.07 -7.97
C LEU A 6 -19.98 -18.08 -6.44
N ASP A 7 -19.63 -16.96 -5.81
CA ASP A 7 -19.63 -16.82 -4.35
C ASP A 7 -19.85 -15.35 -3.98
N PRO A 8 -21.12 -14.89 -3.95
CA PRO A 8 -21.47 -13.49 -3.71
C PRO A 8 -20.92 -12.97 -2.38
N ASP A 9 -20.98 -13.80 -1.34
CA ASP A 9 -20.46 -13.51 0.00
C ASP A 9 -18.96 -13.20 -0.04
N LYS A 10 -18.15 -14.12 -0.59
CA LYS A 10 -16.71 -13.90 -0.68
C LYS A 10 -16.38 -12.73 -1.59
N PHE A 11 -17.14 -12.53 -2.67
CA PHE A 11 -16.93 -11.40 -3.56
C PHE A 11 -17.17 -10.08 -2.86
N ILE A 12 -18.32 -9.90 -2.19
CA ILE A 12 -18.64 -8.68 -1.46
C ILE A 12 -17.66 -8.46 -0.31
N PHE A 13 -17.36 -9.51 0.46
CA PHE A 13 -16.42 -9.38 1.57
C PHE A 13 -15.03 -8.99 1.07
N ASN A 14 -14.48 -9.65 0.06
CA ASN A 14 -13.11 -9.37 -0.39
C ASN A 14 -12.97 -7.99 -1.05
N ASN A 15 -14.00 -7.50 -1.73
CA ASN A 15 -13.95 -6.19 -2.40
C ASN A 15 -14.35 -5.02 -1.51
N LEU A 16 -15.30 -5.22 -0.58
CA LEU A 16 -15.87 -4.15 0.22
C LEU A 16 -15.72 -4.42 1.72
N GLY A 17 -16.19 -5.58 2.19
CA GLY A 17 -16.21 -5.92 3.63
C GLY A 17 -14.83 -5.87 4.29
N TYR A 18 -13.80 -6.35 3.61
CA TYR A 18 -12.41 -6.33 4.05
C TYR A 18 -11.94 -4.89 4.25
N HIS A 19 -12.18 -4.01 3.29
CA HIS A 19 -11.74 -2.61 3.34
C HIS A 19 -12.50 -1.76 4.35
N LEU A 20 -13.75 -2.13 4.68
CA LEU A 20 -14.53 -1.49 5.73
C LEU A 20 -14.12 -1.94 7.13
N ASN A 21 -13.68 -3.20 7.29
CA ASN A 21 -13.30 -3.80 8.57
C ASN A 21 -11.78 -3.90 8.78
N ARG A 22 -10.99 -3.35 7.86
CA ARG A 22 -9.51 -3.41 7.91
C ARG A 22 -8.94 -2.69 9.13
N SER A 23 -9.66 -1.73 9.69
CA SER A 23 -9.21 -0.96 10.85
C SER A 23 -10.29 -0.84 11.92
N GLY A 24 -9.85 -0.69 13.16
CA GLY A 24 -10.73 -0.52 14.33
C GLY A 24 -11.02 0.94 14.63
N LEU A 25 -10.85 1.81 13.63
CA LEU A 25 -11.10 3.24 13.78
C LEU A 25 -12.57 3.49 14.10
N SER A 26 -12.82 4.44 14.99
CA SER A 26 -14.17 4.96 15.21
C SER A 26 -14.68 5.67 13.95
N LEU A 27 -15.98 5.99 13.89
CA LEU A 27 -16.54 6.79 12.80
C LEU A 27 -15.86 8.16 12.72
N ASP A 28 -15.64 8.81 13.87
CA ASP A 28 -15.00 10.12 13.96
C ASP A 28 -13.54 10.07 13.47
N ASP A 29 -12.78 9.05 13.90
CA ASP A 29 -11.41 8.86 13.43
C ASP A 29 -11.36 8.60 11.93
N SER A 30 -12.34 7.85 11.41
CA SER A 30 -12.46 7.60 9.97
C SER A 30 -12.77 8.88 9.20
N LEU A 31 -13.64 9.75 9.72
CA LEU A 31 -13.97 11.03 9.07
C LEU A 31 -12.75 11.97 9.10
N ARG A 32 -12.07 12.10 10.24
CA ARG A 32 -10.83 12.87 10.36
C ARG A 32 -9.76 12.37 9.40
N ASN A 33 -9.60 11.04 9.27
CA ASN A 33 -8.68 10.44 8.31
C ASN A 33 -9.03 10.83 6.85
N LYS A 34 -10.31 10.82 6.46
CA LYS A 34 -10.74 11.23 5.12
C LYS A 34 -10.43 12.69 4.84
N LEU A 35 -10.77 13.59 5.78
CA LEU A 35 -10.47 15.02 5.66
C LEU A 35 -8.96 15.27 5.56
N GLN A 36 -8.16 14.55 6.35
CA GLN A 36 -6.71 14.63 6.26
C GLN A 36 -6.19 14.18 4.89
N VAL A 37 -6.71 13.07 4.36
CA VAL A 37 -6.33 12.59 3.02
C VAL A 37 -6.73 13.60 1.94
N LEU A 38 -7.95 14.14 1.98
CA LEU A 38 -8.39 15.16 1.03
C LEU A 38 -7.53 16.42 1.12
N GLY A 39 -7.21 16.88 2.33
CA GLY A 39 -6.29 18.00 2.54
C GLY A 39 -4.92 17.77 1.92
N VAL A 40 -4.38 16.55 1.98
CA VAL A 40 -3.14 16.19 1.30
C VAL A 40 -3.31 16.18 -0.23
N ILE A 41 -4.42 15.65 -0.75
CA ILE A 41 -4.70 15.58 -2.20
C ILE A 41 -4.83 16.97 -2.83
N VAL A 42 -5.49 17.90 -2.14
CA VAL A 42 -5.65 19.29 -2.62
C VAL A 42 -4.44 20.18 -2.32
N GLY A 43 -3.40 19.64 -1.64
CA GLY A 43 -2.17 20.38 -1.31
C GLY A 43 -2.28 21.30 -0.09
N ALA A 44 -3.38 21.26 0.64
CA ALA A 44 -3.59 22.05 1.86
C ALA A 44 -2.82 21.50 3.08
N LEU A 45 -2.45 20.21 3.05
CA LEU A 45 -1.69 19.57 4.13
C LEU A 45 -0.38 18.96 3.63
N PRO A 46 0.72 19.12 4.37
CA PRO A 46 1.97 18.47 4.03
C PRO A 46 1.91 16.97 4.32
N THR A 47 2.82 16.23 3.72
CA THR A 47 3.00 14.80 3.95
C THR A 47 4.48 14.49 4.06
N LYS A 48 4.83 13.65 5.02
CA LYS A 48 6.22 13.22 5.23
C LYS A 48 6.76 12.34 4.10
N LYS A 49 5.89 11.88 3.18
CA LYS A 49 6.22 10.82 2.21
C LYS A 49 6.36 11.29 0.76
N PHE A 50 5.80 12.43 0.40
CA PHE A 50 5.82 12.92 -0.98
C PHE A 50 5.70 14.45 -0.99
N VAL A 51 6.35 15.10 -1.95
CA VAL A 51 6.21 16.54 -2.16
C VAL A 51 5.16 16.72 -3.25
N GLY A 52 3.89 16.79 -2.85
CA GLY A 52 2.74 16.52 -3.72
C GLY A 52 2.10 17.75 -4.35
N TRP A 53 2.82 18.52 -5.15
CA TRP A 53 2.25 19.67 -5.88
C TRP A 53 1.60 19.28 -7.22
N GLN A 54 1.89 18.08 -7.73
CA GLN A 54 1.35 17.59 -9.00
C GLN A 54 -0.18 17.53 -8.99
N ASN A 55 -0.78 16.90 -7.96
CA ASN A 55 -2.23 16.80 -7.84
C ASN A 55 -2.92 18.17 -7.72
N PRO A 56 -2.47 19.09 -6.83
CA PRO A 56 -3.00 20.45 -6.76
C PRO A 56 -2.98 21.19 -8.10
N ILE A 57 -1.89 21.09 -8.87
CA ILE A 57 -1.80 21.69 -10.20
C ILE A 57 -2.87 21.12 -11.13
N LEU A 58 -3.01 19.79 -11.17
CA LEU A 58 -4.04 19.15 -12.02
C LEU A 58 -5.46 19.52 -11.58
N LEU A 59 -5.71 19.63 -10.28
CA LEU A 59 -7.01 20.07 -9.75
C LEU A 59 -7.30 21.54 -10.09
N PHE A 60 -6.29 22.41 -10.03
CA PHE A 60 -6.41 23.81 -10.45
C PHE A 60 -6.77 23.91 -11.94
N LEU A 61 -6.05 23.19 -12.82
CA LEU A 61 -6.33 23.18 -14.26
C LEU A 61 -7.69 22.56 -14.58
N THR A 62 -8.10 21.53 -13.85
CA THR A 62 -9.46 20.95 -13.94
C THR A 62 -10.53 21.96 -13.53
N SER A 63 -10.27 22.75 -12.48
CA SER A 63 -11.18 23.81 -12.04
C SER A 63 -11.26 24.96 -13.05
N LEU A 64 -10.13 25.29 -13.68
CA LEU A 64 -10.05 26.26 -14.78
C LEU A 64 -10.89 25.79 -15.98
N TYR A 65 -10.75 24.53 -16.37
CA TYR A 65 -11.57 23.90 -17.41
C TYR A 65 -13.07 24.04 -17.11
N LEU A 66 -13.50 23.64 -15.92
CA LEU A 66 -14.90 23.72 -15.50
C LEU A 66 -15.42 25.17 -15.53
N THR A 67 -14.64 26.11 -14.99
CA THR A 67 -15.02 27.52 -14.91
C THR A 67 -15.18 28.14 -16.30
N LEU A 68 -14.23 27.90 -17.20
CA LEU A 68 -14.28 28.45 -18.55
C LEU A 68 -15.37 27.78 -19.39
N SER A 69 -15.52 26.45 -19.28
CA SER A 69 -16.60 25.71 -19.96
C SER A 69 -17.97 26.20 -19.54
N TYR A 70 -18.18 26.42 -18.23
CA TYR A 70 -19.43 26.97 -17.70
C TYR A 70 -19.71 28.37 -18.24
N ARG A 71 -18.72 29.28 -18.19
CA ARG A 71 -18.85 30.65 -18.71
C ARG A 71 -19.18 30.69 -20.20
N ARG A 72 -18.66 29.73 -20.97
CA ARG A 72 -18.88 29.62 -22.42
C ARG A 72 -20.10 28.77 -22.78
N LYS A 73 -20.79 28.20 -21.79
CA LYS A 73 -21.89 27.24 -21.98
C LYS A 73 -21.48 26.04 -22.85
N SER A 74 -20.22 25.63 -22.75
CA SER A 74 -19.67 24.45 -23.42
C SER A 74 -20.11 23.17 -22.70
N ARG A 75 -20.11 22.05 -23.42
CA ARG A 75 -20.34 20.74 -22.81
C ARG A 75 -19.17 20.37 -21.88
N ILE A 76 -19.52 19.82 -20.72
CA ILE A 76 -18.55 19.27 -19.77
C ILE A 76 -18.17 17.87 -20.24
N ASP A 77 -16.87 17.62 -20.32
CA ASP A 77 -16.32 16.33 -20.74
C ASP A 77 -16.59 15.22 -19.71
N SER A 78 -16.72 13.99 -20.21
CA SER A 78 -17.02 12.81 -19.39
C SER A 78 -15.96 12.53 -18.30
N SER A 79 -14.71 12.97 -18.48
CA SER A 79 -13.64 12.85 -17.49
C SER A 79 -14.02 13.42 -16.12
N ILE A 80 -14.83 14.48 -16.05
CA ILE A 80 -15.29 15.08 -14.80
C ILE A 80 -16.16 14.10 -14.00
N TRP A 81 -17.07 13.38 -14.66
CA TRP A 81 -17.92 12.39 -14.00
C TRP A 81 -17.11 11.21 -13.47
N PHE A 82 -16.08 10.79 -14.20
CA PHE A 82 -15.14 9.77 -13.72
C PHE A 82 -14.35 10.27 -12.50
N ILE A 83 -13.86 11.51 -12.51
CA ILE A 83 -13.16 12.11 -11.36
C ILE A 83 -14.07 12.10 -10.13
N LEU A 84 -15.30 12.61 -10.24
CA LEU A 84 -16.25 12.68 -9.11
C LEU A 84 -16.58 11.28 -8.57
N THR A 85 -16.86 10.34 -9.47
CA THR A 85 -17.18 8.95 -9.10
C THR A 85 -16.00 8.30 -8.37
N LEU A 86 -14.79 8.43 -8.91
CA LEU A 86 -13.61 7.85 -8.31
C LEU A 86 -13.21 8.52 -6.99
N VAL A 87 -13.45 9.83 -6.82
CA VAL A 87 -13.28 10.49 -5.51
C VAL A 87 -14.18 9.83 -4.48
N VAL A 88 -15.46 9.62 -4.78
CA VAL A 88 -16.41 8.96 -3.87
C VAL A 88 -15.95 7.53 -3.56
N LEU A 89 -15.62 6.74 -4.59
CA LEU A 89 -15.20 5.35 -4.43
C LEU A 89 -13.90 5.24 -3.61
N ASN A 90 -12.92 6.12 -3.83
CA ASN A 90 -11.66 6.12 -3.10
C ASN A 90 -11.81 6.53 -1.63
N LEU A 91 -12.92 7.17 -1.25
CA LEU A 91 -13.28 7.53 0.13
C LEU A 91 -14.09 6.44 0.86
N VAL A 92 -14.50 5.37 0.17
CA VAL A 92 -15.22 4.24 0.80
C VAL A 92 -14.35 3.47 1.82
N PRO A 93 -13.08 3.11 1.52
CA PRO A 93 -12.25 2.33 2.43
C PRO A 93 -12.00 2.98 3.81
N ARG A 94 -11.87 2.13 4.84
CA ARG A 94 -11.56 2.54 6.23
C ARG A 94 -10.28 1.85 6.75
N PRO A 95 -9.13 2.56 6.81
CA PRO A 95 -8.94 3.97 6.48
C PRO A 95 -8.83 4.21 4.97
N THR A 96 -9.00 5.47 4.59
CA THR A 96 -8.68 5.98 3.27
C THR A 96 -7.17 6.23 3.19
N TYR A 97 -6.56 5.92 2.04
CA TYR A 97 -5.15 6.19 1.77
C TYR A 97 -4.99 7.10 0.54
N VAL A 98 -4.02 8.02 0.60
CA VAL A 98 -3.69 8.93 -0.51
C VAL A 98 -3.43 8.18 -1.82
N GLN A 99 -2.79 7.01 -1.76
CA GLN A 99 -2.47 6.19 -2.94
C GLN A 99 -3.69 5.75 -3.75
N TYR A 100 -4.89 5.70 -3.16
CA TYR A 100 -6.11 5.33 -3.89
C TYR A 100 -6.48 6.36 -4.96
N PHE A 101 -6.13 7.62 -4.72
CA PHE A 101 -6.41 8.73 -5.64
C PHE A 101 -5.49 8.75 -6.86
N VAL A 102 -4.50 7.84 -6.98
CA VAL A 102 -3.73 7.66 -8.23
C VAL A 102 -4.64 7.31 -9.40
N THR A 103 -5.78 6.67 -9.13
CA THR A 103 -6.81 6.34 -10.14
C THR A 103 -7.45 7.57 -10.78
N LEU A 104 -7.33 8.76 -10.17
CA LEU A 104 -7.80 10.01 -10.75
C LEU A 104 -6.85 10.55 -11.83
N ALA A 105 -5.57 10.20 -11.79
CA ALA A 105 -4.53 10.84 -12.59
C ALA A 105 -4.81 10.85 -14.11
N PRO A 106 -5.32 9.76 -14.74
CA PRO A 106 -5.64 9.79 -16.16
C PRO A 106 -6.72 10.82 -16.51
N PHE A 107 -7.80 10.86 -15.73
CA PHE A 107 -8.92 11.76 -15.98
C PHE A 107 -8.59 13.21 -15.64
N LEU A 108 -7.84 13.43 -14.56
CA LEU A 108 -7.30 14.74 -14.21
C LEU A 108 -6.37 15.27 -15.30
N SER A 109 -5.56 14.40 -15.92
CA SER A 109 -4.69 14.79 -17.03
C SER A 109 -5.49 15.23 -18.26
N VAL A 110 -6.56 14.50 -18.61
CA VAL A 110 -7.47 14.88 -19.70
C VAL A 110 -8.14 16.22 -19.42
N ALA A 111 -8.77 16.38 -18.25
CA ALA A 111 -9.43 17.62 -17.87
C ALA A 111 -8.46 18.81 -17.80
N SER A 112 -7.22 18.58 -17.37
CA SER A 112 -6.17 19.60 -17.34
C SER A 112 -5.74 20.04 -18.73
N ALA A 113 -5.59 19.11 -19.68
CA ALA A 113 -5.30 19.42 -21.08
C ALA A 113 -6.43 20.24 -21.71
N LEU A 114 -7.69 19.86 -21.46
CA LEU A 114 -8.85 20.64 -21.85
C LEU A 114 -8.87 22.03 -21.20
N GLY A 115 -8.41 22.14 -19.95
CA GLY A 115 -8.23 23.42 -19.25
C GLY A 115 -7.27 24.35 -19.97
N PHE A 116 -6.13 23.84 -20.46
CA PHE A 116 -5.23 24.64 -21.28
C PHE A 116 -5.85 25.06 -22.61
N LEU A 117 -6.62 24.17 -23.27
CA LEU A 117 -7.30 24.51 -24.53
C LEU A 117 -8.35 25.60 -24.31
N GLU A 118 -9.17 25.49 -23.27
CA GLU A 118 -10.16 26.52 -22.93
C GLU A 118 -9.49 27.82 -22.52
N PHE A 119 -8.40 27.76 -21.76
CA PHE A 119 -7.61 28.94 -21.41
C PHE A 119 -7.04 29.63 -22.65
N ARG A 120 -6.50 28.87 -23.61
CA ARG A 120 -6.01 29.39 -24.89
C ARG A 120 -7.12 30.07 -25.69
N ASN A 121 -8.28 29.44 -25.77
CA ASN A 121 -9.43 29.97 -26.48
C ASN A 121 -9.95 31.27 -25.84
N TRP A 122 -10.00 31.30 -24.50
CA TRP A 122 -10.39 32.50 -23.75
C TRP A 122 -9.40 33.65 -23.93
N LEU A 123 -8.10 33.36 -23.92
CA LEU A 123 -7.06 34.36 -24.11
C LEU A 123 -7.11 34.93 -25.54
N GLY A 124 -7.41 34.11 -26.55
CA GLY A 124 -7.38 34.51 -27.95
C GLY A 124 -5.98 34.48 -28.58
N LYS A 125 -5.88 34.77 -29.88
CA LYS A 125 -4.71 34.40 -30.71
C LYS A 125 -3.73 35.55 -31.07
N THR A 126 -3.72 36.65 -30.34
CA THR A 126 -2.74 37.73 -30.60
C THR A 126 -1.33 37.34 -30.16
N LYS A 127 -0.28 37.92 -30.78
CA LYS A 127 1.14 37.67 -30.43
C LYS A 127 1.45 37.78 -28.93
N PRO A 128 1.14 38.90 -28.22
CA PRO A 128 1.45 39.03 -26.79
C PRO A 128 0.73 37.98 -25.94
N ARG A 129 -0.52 37.65 -26.30
CA ARG A 129 -1.30 36.62 -25.61
C ARG A 129 -0.75 35.22 -25.88
N ASN A 130 -0.19 34.97 -27.06
CA ASN A 130 0.50 33.71 -27.34
C ASN A 130 1.72 33.51 -26.44
N HIS A 131 2.53 34.55 -26.23
CA HIS A 131 3.65 34.48 -25.30
C HIS A 131 3.20 34.21 -23.86
N LEU A 132 2.13 34.87 -23.41
CA LEU A 132 1.54 34.62 -22.09
C LEU A 132 1.05 33.17 -21.93
N PHE A 133 0.38 32.62 -22.95
CA PHE A 133 -0.05 31.22 -22.93
C PHE A 133 1.14 30.26 -22.86
N ILE A 134 2.16 30.46 -23.69
CA ILE A 134 3.38 29.64 -23.68
C ILE A 134 4.07 29.73 -22.32
N ALA A 135 4.22 30.93 -21.76
CA ALA A 135 4.79 31.12 -20.43
C ALA A 135 3.99 30.36 -19.36
N ALA A 136 2.66 30.44 -19.37
CA ALA A 136 1.81 29.70 -18.43
C ALA A 136 1.98 28.18 -18.54
N VAL A 137 2.06 27.64 -19.76
CA VAL A 137 2.32 26.20 -20.01
C VAL A 137 3.70 25.81 -19.48
N LEU A 138 4.74 26.57 -19.83
CA LEU A 138 6.11 26.29 -19.40
C LEU A 138 6.28 26.38 -17.89
N THR A 139 5.71 27.41 -17.25
CA THR A 139 5.70 27.56 -15.79
C THR A 139 4.99 26.40 -15.13
N THR A 140 3.82 25.99 -15.64
CA THR A 140 3.08 24.86 -15.07
C THR A 140 3.85 23.54 -15.22
N PHE A 141 4.45 23.32 -16.39
CA PHE A 141 5.28 22.14 -16.65
C PHE A 141 6.50 22.09 -15.73
N TRP A 142 7.19 23.22 -15.58
CA TRP A 142 8.33 23.36 -14.67
C TRP A 142 7.93 23.09 -13.21
N LEU A 143 6.82 23.66 -12.73
CA LEU A 143 6.29 23.42 -11.38
C LEU A 143 5.94 21.94 -11.16
N TYR A 144 5.34 21.29 -12.17
CA TYR A 144 4.97 19.88 -12.11
C TYR A 144 6.19 18.96 -11.95
N LEU A 145 7.30 19.30 -12.63
CA LEU A 145 8.53 18.53 -12.64
C LEU A 145 9.56 18.97 -11.59
N TRP A 146 9.33 20.07 -10.89
CA TRP A 146 10.29 20.69 -9.96
C TRP A 146 10.88 19.71 -8.94
N HIS A 147 10.06 18.82 -8.39
CA HIS A 147 10.50 17.82 -7.40
C HIS A 147 10.89 16.46 -7.99
N LEU A 148 10.89 16.31 -9.31
CA LEU A 148 11.19 15.03 -9.96
C LEU A 148 12.58 14.48 -9.58
N PRO A 149 13.68 15.27 -9.60
CA PRO A 149 15.00 14.74 -9.23
C PRO A 149 15.06 14.23 -7.78
N GLN A 150 14.49 15.00 -6.84
CA GLN A 150 14.43 14.60 -5.43
C GLN A 150 13.57 13.35 -5.23
N ASN A 151 12.43 13.26 -5.94
CA ASN A 151 11.57 12.09 -5.89
C ASN A 151 12.30 10.86 -6.45
N ILE A 152 12.99 10.96 -7.60
CA ILE A 152 13.79 9.87 -8.16
C ILE A 152 14.80 9.39 -7.13
N TYR A 153 15.62 10.28 -6.56
CA TYR A 153 16.59 9.93 -5.52
C TYR A 153 15.91 9.26 -4.31
N ASN A 154 14.75 9.75 -3.90
CA ASN A 154 14.00 9.19 -2.77
C ASN A 154 13.50 7.77 -3.02
N TYR A 155 12.99 7.50 -4.21
CA TYR A 155 12.44 6.19 -4.57
C TYR A 155 13.51 5.17 -4.99
N THR A 156 14.67 5.61 -5.50
CA THR A 156 15.71 4.70 -6.01
C THR A 156 16.92 4.54 -5.10
N VAL A 157 17.24 5.54 -4.26
CA VAL A 157 18.47 5.54 -3.45
C VAL A 157 18.17 5.66 -1.96
N SER A 158 17.49 6.74 -1.53
CA SER A 158 17.35 7.03 -0.10
C SER A 158 16.30 6.19 0.60
N GLY A 159 15.32 5.68 -0.16
CA GLY A 159 14.12 5.04 0.37
C GLY A 159 13.24 5.99 1.20
N PHE A 160 13.51 7.29 1.22
CA PHE A 160 12.73 8.26 1.98
C PHE A 160 11.31 8.35 1.42
N GLY A 161 10.31 8.31 2.31
CA GLY A 161 8.90 8.32 1.92
C GLY A 161 8.37 7.01 1.32
N VAL A 162 9.25 6.05 1.00
CA VAL A 162 8.86 4.74 0.47
C VAL A 162 8.22 3.90 1.59
N PRO A 163 7.00 3.37 1.39
CA PRO A 163 6.36 2.52 2.40
C PRO A 163 7.20 1.26 2.70
N GLY A 164 7.66 1.13 3.95
CA GLY A 164 8.31 -0.08 4.46
C GLY A 164 9.82 0.02 4.62
N THR A 165 10.49 0.89 3.85
CA THR A 165 11.95 1.09 3.88
C THR A 165 12.45 1.75 5.17
N GLY A 166 11.60 2.54 5.84
CA GLY A 166 11.87 3.09 7.16
C GLY A 166 12.98 4.15 7.14
N LYS A 167 14.03 3.95 7.95
CA LYS A 167 15.22 4.80 7.97
C LYS A 167 16.19 4.37 6.86
N HIS A 168 17.06 5.28 6.44
CA HIS A 168 18.12 5.02 5.45
C HIS A 168 18.92 3.74 5.73
N SER A 169 19.18 3.44 7.01
CA SER A 169 19.93 2.27 7.45
C SER A 169 19.28 0.93 7.16
N THR A 170 18.00 0.88 6.77
CA THR A 170 17.29 -0.38 6.45
C THR A 170 16.97 -0.58 4.98
N VAL A 171 17.32 0.37 4.10
CA VAL A 171 16.98 0.34 2.66
C VAL A 171 17.56 -0.88 1.95
N HIS A 172 18.80 -1.27 2.27
CA HIS A 172 19.45 -2.44 1.68
C HIS A 172 18.65 -3.75 1.88
N ASN A 173 17.86 -3.87 2.97
CA ASN A 173 17.02 -5.04 3.22
C ASN A 173 15.88 -5.21 2.20
N TRP A 174 15.60 -4.16 1.41
CA TRP A 174 14.53 -4.11 0.42
C TRP A 174 15.04 -4.25 -1.02
N HIS A 175 16.35 -4.38 -1.22
CA HIS A 175 16.92 -4.66 -2.55
C HIS A 175 16.54 -6.07 -2.99
N LEU A 176 16.29 -6.24 -4.30
CA LEU A 176 15.93 -7.54 -4.87
C LEU A 176 16.98 -8.61 -4.55
N SER A 177 18.27 -8.29 -4.66
CA SER A 177 19.37 -9.19 -4.30
C SER A 177 19.32 -9.69 -2.85
N THR A 178 18.85 -8.85 -1.92
CA THR A 178 18.67 -9.24 -0.52
C THR A 178 17.44 -10.14 -0.36
N LEU A 179 16.34 -9.87 -1.08
CA LEU A 179 15.16 -10.74 -1.06
C LEU A 179 15.44 -12.10 -1.68
N GLU A 180 16.22 -12.15 -2.77
CA GLU A 180 16.71 -13.38 -3.37
C GLU A 180 17.59 -14.17 -2.41
N ARG A 181 18.50 -13.49 -1.70
CA ARG A 181 19.30 -14.12 -0.66
C ARG A 181 18.43 -14.68 0.45
N VAL A 182 17.43 -13.93 0.94
CA VAL A 182 16.48 -14.40 1.94
C VAL A 182 15.75 -15.66 1.44
N GLY A 183 15.26 -15.65 0.20
CA GLY A 183 14.56 -16.79 -0.40
C GLY A 183 15.43 -18.05 -0.48
N ARG A 184 16.67 -17.91 -0.98
CA ARG A 184 17.65 -19.02 -1.01
C ARG A 184 17.96 -19.57 0.39
N GLU A 185 18.12 -18.67 1.36
CA GLU A 185 18.43 -19.08 2.74
C GLU A 185 17.23 -19.76 3.41
N ILE A 186 16.00 -19.35 3.13
CA ILE A 186 14.79 -20.06 3.55
C ILE A 186 14.80 -21.47 2.98
N ASP A 187 15.01 -21.63 1.67
CA ASP A 187 15.01 -22.95 1.03
C ASP A 187 16.13 -23.85 1.57
N ARG A 188 17.33 -23.29 1.81
CA ARG A 188 18.45 -24.01 2.41
C ARG A 188 18.12 -24.53 3.80
N VAL A 189 17.42 -23.75 4.63
CA VAL A 189 17.06 -24.19 5.98
C VAL A 189 15.79 -25.03 6.01
N ASN A 190 14.93 -24.96 4.99
CA ASN A 190 13.66 -25.69 4.88
C ASN A 190 13.82 -27.11 4.34
N THR A 191 14.72 -27.88 4.95
CA THR A 191 15.12 -29.19 4.43
C THR A 191 13.97 -30.21 4.32
N ARG A 192 12.91 -30.07 5.14
CA ARG A 192 11.75 -30.98 5.11
C ARG A 192 10.61 -30.48 4.24
N LYS A 193 10.79 -29.36 3.54
CA LYS A 193 9.73 -28.68 2.78
C LYS A 193 8.50 -28.35 3.66
N GLY A 194 8.75 -28.02 4.93
CA GLY A 194 7.71 -27.60 5.87
C GLY A 194 7.12 -26.24 5.49
N LYS A 195 5.97 -25.90 6.09
CA LYS A 195 5.32 -24.60 5.87
C LYS A 195 6.12 -23.46 6.48
N VAL A 196 6.05 -22.29 5.85
CA VAL A 196 6.75 -21.08 6.30
C VAL A 196 5.77 -19.97 6.68
N ILE A 197 5.99 -19.32 7.82
CA ILE A 197 5.30 -18.09 8.18
C ILE A 197 6.24 -16.92 7.90
N ALA A 198 5.94 -16.14 6.85
CA ALA A 198 6.65 -14.90 6.56
C ALA A 198 5.80 -13.70 7.01
N MET A 199 6.30 -12.92 7.98
CA MET A 199 5.59 -11.73 8.49
C MET A 199 5.44 -10.60 7.46
N TRP A 200 6.20 -10.69 6.38
CA TRP A 200 5.96 -10.02 5.11
C TRP A 200 6.12 -11.07 3.99
N PRO A 201 5.05 -11.39 3.24
CA PRO A 201 5.04 -12.39 2.17
C PRO A 201 6.13 -12.19 1.11
N GLY A 202 6.59 -10.94 0.91
CA GLY A 202 7.68 -10.63 -0.02
C GLY A 202 9.00 -11.35 0.27
N TYR A 203 9.21 -11.86 1.50
CA TYR A 203 10.37 -12.70 1.80
C TYR A 203 10.34 -14.08 1.12
N LEU A 204 9.17 -14.52 0.63
CA LEU A 204 9.01 -15.77 -0.11
C LEU A 204 9.08 -15.58 -1.63
N LEU A 205 9.29 -14.36 -2.13
CA LEU A 205 9.27 -14.05 -3.57
C LEU A 205 10.24 -14.93 -4.39
N ALA A 206 11.41 -15.21 -3.81
CA ALA A 206 12.49 -15.99 -4.44
C ALA A 206 12.73 -17.34 -3.73
N SER A 207 11.72 -17.85 -3.03
CA SER A 207 11.77 -19.12 -2.31
C SER A 207 10.78 -20.10 -2.94
N SER A 208 11.17 -21.37 -3.03
CA SER A 208 10.30 -22.48 -3.42
C SER A 208 9.45 -23.02 -2.27
N SER A 209 9.65 -22.50 -1.06
CA SER A 209 8.94 -22.92 0.14
C SER A 209 7.48 -22.48 0.15
N GLN A 210 6.60 -23.36 0.62
CA GLN A 210 5.18 -23.06 0.69
C GLN A 210 4.84 -22.22 1.93
N PRO A 211 4.09 -21.11 1.80
CA PRO A 211 3.58 -20.39 2.95
C PRO A 211 2.60 -21.26 3.74
N LEU A 212 2.49 -21.00 5.05
CA LEU A 212 1.36 -21.50 5.81
C LEU A 212 0.08 -20.84 5.25
N PRO A 213 -0.95 -21.61 4.87
CA PRO A 213 -2.17 -21.05 4.26
C PRO A 213 -2.79 -19.94 5.11
N GLY A 214 -3.11 -18.81 4.49
CA GLY A 214 -3.65 -17.61 5.14
C GLY A 214 -2.57 -16.58 5.56
N THR A 215 -1.28 -16.90 5.43
CA THR A 215 -0.17 -15.96 5.71
C THR A 215 0.32 -15.21 4.47
N GLU A 216 -0.28 -15.45 3.30
CA GLU A 216 0.04 -14.79 2.03
C GLU A 216 -0.33 -13.30 2.03
N ASN A 217 -1.13 -12.86 3.01
CA ASN A 217 -1.50 -11.46 3.22
C ASN A 217 -1.11 -10.98 4.62
N GLN A 218 -0.09 -10.12 4.71
CA GLN A 218 0.40 -9.54 5.97
C GLN A 218 -0.58 -8.58 6.66
N PHE A 219 -1.68 -8.21 6.03
CA PHE A 219 -2.66 -7.29 6.59
C PHE A 219 -3.72 -8.00 7.44
N GLY A 220 -3.87 -9.33 7.31
CA GLY A 220 -4.80 -10.15 8.12
C GLY A 220 -4.66 -9.91 9.64
N ARG A 221 -3.41 -9.85 10.12
CA ARG A 221 -3.07 -9.57 11.53
C ARG A 221 -3.49 -8.19 12.05
N ARG A 222 -3.83 -7.26 11.16
CA ARG A 222 -4.19 -5.86 11.49
C ARG A 222 -5.67 -5.58 11.35
N LEU A 223 -6.48 -6.54 10.88
CA LEU A 223 -7.92 -6.34 10.91
C LEU A 223 -8.36 -6.05 12.34
N ALA A 224 -9.25 -5.09 12.48
CA ALA A 224 -10.06 -5.05 13.67
C ALA A 224 -10.99 -6.25 13.58
N LEU A 225 -10.60 -7.32 14.27
CA LEU A 225 -11.36 -8.58 14.37
C LEU A 225 -12.70 -8.39 15.11
N ARG A 226 -13.19 -7.15 15.25
CA ARG A 226 -14.44 -6.84 15.93
C ARG A 226 -15.57 -7.50 15.14
N GLY A 227 -16.21 -8.49 15.77
CA GLY A 227 -17.37 -9.18 15.23
C GLY A 227 -17.08 -10.39 14.33
N PHE A 228 -15.81 -10.81 14.14
CA PHE A 228 -15.49 -12.03 13.39
C PHE A 228 -15.08 -13.18 14.31
N SER A 229 -15.75 -14.33 14.17
CA SER A 229 -15.29 -15.59 14.74
C SER A 229 -14.06 -16.12 14.00
N ASP A 230 -13.27 -16.99 14.64
CA ASP A 230 -12.12 -17.64 13.99
C ASP A 230 -12.56 -18.45 12.75
N SER A 231 -13.74 -19.08 12.78
CA SER A 231 -14.31 -19.80 11.63
C SER A 231 -14.64 -18.87 10.45
N ALA A 232 -15.16 -17.67 10.72
CA ALA A 232 -15.41 -16.68 9.70
C ALA A 232 -14.11 -16.16 9.07
N LEU A 233 -13.06 -15.95 9.88
CA LEU A 233 -11.74 -15.55 9.37
C LEU A 233 -11.12 -16.62 8.48
N LEU A 234 -11.24 -17.90 8.86
CA LEU A 234 -10.78 -19.02 8.05
C LEU A 234 -11.55 -19.15 6.73
N LYS A 235 -12.87 -18.89 6.70
CA LYS A 235 -13.68 -18.84 5.45
C LYS A 235 -13.07 -17.88 4.43
N TYR A 236 -12.54 -16.75 4.89
CA TYR A 236 -11.92 -15.72 4.04
C TYR A 236 -10.38 -15.85 3.93
N LYS A 237 -9.79 -16.94 4.45
CA LYS A 237 -8.34 -17.18 4.47
C LYS A 237 -7.55 -16.07 5.15
N ILE A 238 -8.10 -15.51 6.23
CA ILE A 238 -7.48 -14.46 7.04
C ILE A 238 -6.93 -15.08 8.31
N LEU A 239 -5.61 -15.03 8.51
CA LEU A 239 -5.00 -15.39 9.80
C LEU A 239 -4.88 -14.16 10.71
N SER A 240 -5.58 -14.21 11.84
CA SER A 240 -5.47 -13.23 12.93
C SER A 240 -4.14 -13.35 13.66
N LYS A 241 -3.81 -12.36 14.50
CA LYS A 241 -2.62 -12.43 15.37
C LYS A 241 -2.68 -13.65 16.29
N GLN A 242 -3.85 -13.96 16.84
CA GLN A 242 -4.09 -15.09 17.73
C GLN A 242 -3.89 -16.42 17.00
N LEU A 243 -4.42 -16.55 15.79
CA LEU A 243 -4.24 -17.76 14.98
C LEU A 243 -2.77 -17.96 14.57
N ILE A 244 -2.02 -16.89 14.26
CA ILE A 244 -0.56 -16.99 14.03
C ILE A 244 0.16 -17.46 15.30
N GLN A 245 -0.20 -16.92 16.47
CA GLN A 245 0.40 -17.35 17.73
C GLN A 245 0.08 -18.81 18.05
N SER A 246 -1.16 -19.25 17.78
CA SER A 246 -1.59 -20.64 17.90
C SER A 246 -0.78 -21.55 16.98
N ALA A 247 -0.65 -21.19 15.70
CA ALA A 247 0.13 -21.94 14.72
C ALA A 247 1.60 -22.11 15.14
N LEU A 248 2.20 -21.08 15.75
CA LEU A 248 3.56 -21.17 16.30
C LEU A 248 3.63 -22.11 17.51
N LYS A 249 2.70 -22.00 18.46
CA LYS A 249 2.65 -22.89 19.65
C LYS A 249 2.50 -24.36 19.27
N HIS A 250 1.65 -24.62 18.28
CA HIS A 250 1.38 -25.96 17.76
C HIS A 250 2.35 -26.38 16.65
N GLN A 251 3.41 -25.60 16.40
CA GLN A 251 4.50 -25.94 15.49
C GLN A 251 4.02 -26.27 14.06
N GLN A 252 2.97 -25.59 13.59
CA GLN A 252 2.38 -25.80 12.26
C GLN A 252 3.24 -25.26 11.11
N ALA A 253 4.33 -24.54 11.42
CA ALA A 253 5.29 -24.04 10.46
C ALA A 253 6.71 -24.38 10.92
N GLU A 254 7.58 -24.79 9.99
CA GLU A 254 8.97 -25.10 10.34
C GLU A 254 9.84 -23.85 10.43
N ILE A 255 9.46 -22.81 9.66
CA ILE A 255 10.22 -21.57 9.55
C ILE A 255 9.34 -20.37 9.85
N PHE A 256 9.91 -19.41 10.57
CA PHE A 256 9.32 -18.10 10.79
C PHE A 256 10.29 -16.99 10.37
N VAL A 257 9.83 -16.06 9.52
CA VAL A 257 10.67 -14.99 8.95
C VAL A 257 10.11 -13.63 9.33
N ILE A 258 10.96 -12.76 9.90
CA ILE A 258 10.57 -11.43 10.34
C ILE A 258 11.72 -10.42 10.24
N ASN A 259 11.39 -9.15 10.05
CA ASN A 259 12.31 -8.05 10.29
C ASN A 259 12.39 -7.77 11.81
N GLU A 260 13.59 -7.83 12.38
CA GLU A 260 13.87 -7.62 13.79
C GLU A 260 13.33 -6.28 14.32
N VAL A 261 13.33 -5.23 13.50
CA VAL A 261 12.76 -3.92 13.86
C VAL A 261 11.25 -3.99 14.15
N LYS A 262 10.57 -5.03 13.63
CA LYS A 262 9.15 -5.29 13.85
C LYS A 262 8.89 -6.42 14.85
N LEU A 263 9.94 -6.98 15.46
CA LEU A 263 9.83 -8.08 16.42
C LEU A 263 9.59 -7.53 17.83
N SER A 264 8.38 -7.71 18.36
CA SER A 264 8.06 -7.39 19.76
C SER A 264 8.66 -8.43 20.72
N SER A 265 8.98 -8.03 21.96
CA SER A 265 9.45 -8.93 23.02
C SER A 265 8.48 -10.08 23.31
N SER A 266 7.17 -9.84 23.23
CA SER A 266 6.14 -10.88 23.37
C SER A 266 6.26 -11.98 22.30
N MET A 267 6.44 -11.58 21.03
CA MET A 267 6.66 -12.51 19.93
C MET A 267 8.00 -13.26 20.06
N GLN A 268 9.05 -12.58 20.48
CA GLN A 268 10.36 -13.21 20.71
C GLN A 268 10.29 -14.29 21.80
N ASN A 269 9.61 -14.00 22.91
CA ASN A 269 9.36 -14.97 23.97
C ASN A 269 8.51 -16.14 23.48
N LEU A 270 7.49 -15.89 22.65
CA LEU A 270 6.66 -16.94 22.05
C LEU A 270 7.48 -17.87 21.15
N LEU A 271 8.29 -17.33 20.25
CA LEU A 271 9.17 -18.11 19.37
C LEU A 271 10.10 -19.02 20.18
N ARG A 272 10.74 -18.47 21.22
CA ARG A 272 11.62 -19.23 22.11
C ARG A 272 10.88 -20.36 22.81
N ARG A 273 9.72 -20.08 23.42
CA ARG A 273 8.90 -21.08 24.13
C ARG A 273 8.35 -22.15 23.20
N SER A 274 8.10 -21.82 21.93
CA SER A 274 7.58 -22.76 20.93
C SER A 274 8.68 -23.57 20.25
N GLY A 275 9.95 -23.40 20.65
CA GLY A 275 11.09 -24.17 20.17
C GLY A 275 11.83 -23.56 18.96
N TYR A 276 11.46 -22.37 18.49
CA TYR A 276 12.13 -21.72 17.38
C TYR A 276 13.45 -21.06 17.81
N ARG A 277 14.48 -21.23 17.00
CA ARG A 277 15.80 -20.61 17.17
C ARG A 277 16.19 -19.84 15.92
N VAL A 278 16.95 -18.76 16.08
CA VAL A 278 17.48 -18.02 14.94
C VAL A 278 18.48 -18.91 14.21
N SER A 279 18.19 -19.25 12.96
CA SER A 279 19.09 -20.01 12.09
C SER A 279 19.99 -19.09 11.28
N ILE A 280 19.43 -17.98 10.76
CA ILE A 280 20.13 -17.08 9.84
C ILE A 280 19.77 -15.62 10.13
N ARG A 281 20.75 -14.74 9.92
CA ARG A 281 20.64 -13.28 10.01
C ARG A 281 21.10 -12.65 8.69
N ILE A 282 20.25 -11.83 8.07
CA ILE A 282 20.57 -11.07 6.85
C ILE A 282 20.16 -9.61 7.10
N GLY A 283 21.12 -8.73 7.37
CA GLY A 283 20.82 -7.37 7.84
C GLY A 283 19.93 -7.41 9.09
N THR A 284 18.77 -6.77 9.03
CA THR A 284 17.76 -6.81 10.12
C THR A 284 16.74 -7.95 9.97
N ILE A 285 16.85 -8.79 8.94
CA ILE A 285 15.96 -9.92 8.71
C ILE A 285 16.47 -11.12 9.53
N ARG A 286 15.53 -11.83 10.16
CA ARG A 286 15.78 -13.01 10.99
C ARG A 286 14.97 -14.17 10.43
N ILE A 287 15.64 -15.29 10.18
CA ILE A 287 15.03 -16.57 9.80
C ILE A 287 15.13 -17.49 11.02
N TYR A 288 13.99 -17.83 11.60
CA TYR A 288 13.87 -18.75 12.70
C TYR A 288 13.52 -20.14 12.17
N LYS A 289 14.17 -21.17 12.70
CA LYS A 289 13.87 -22.58 12.41
C LYS A 289 13.42 -23.26 13.70
N LEU A 290 12.42 -24.13 13.59
CA LEU A 290 11.99 -24.98 14.69
C LEU A 290 13.11 -25.95 15.10
N GLY A 291 13.55 -25.87 16.35
CA GLY A 291 14.58 -26.77 16.90
C GLY A 291 14.04 -28.19 17.07
N ARG A 292 14.91 -29.20 16.96
CA ARG A 292 14.55 -30.57 17.32
C ARG A 292 14.29 -30.63 18.82
N ILE A 293 13.13 -31.15 19.22
CA ILE A 293 13.03 -31.84 20.52
C ILE A 293 13.63 -33.21 20.26
N THR A 294 14.89 -33.41 20.61
CA THR A 294 15.38 -34.77 20.89
C THR A 294 14.59 -35.23 22.10
N ARG A 295 13.56 -36.05 21.90
CA ARG A 295 13.07 -36.91 22.97
C ARG A 295 14.25 -37.85 23.26
N GLU A 296 14.99 -37.58 24.31
CA GLU A 296 15.83 -38.61 24.92
C GLU A 296 14.89 -39.77 25.24
N ALA A 297 15.16 -40.92 24.63
CA ALA A 297 14.48 -42.15 24.99
C ALA A 297 14.77 -42.40 26.49
N PRO A 298 13.77 -42.72 27.31
CA PRO A 298 14.04 -43.16 28.66
C PRO A 298 14.85 -44.45 28.57
N THR A 299 16.12 -44.39 28.98
CA THR A 299 16.93 -45.56 29.33
C THR A 299 16.45 -46.14 30.64
#